data_AF-A0A6M1SYU6-F1
#
_entry.id   AF-A0A6M1SYU6-F1
#
_cell.length_a   1.000
_cell.length_b   1.000
_cell.length_c   1.000
_cell.angle_alpha   90.00
_cell.angle_beta   90.00
_cell.angle_gamma   90.00
#
_symmetry.space_group_name_H-M   'P 1'
#
loop_
_entity.id
_entity.type
_entity.pdbx_description
1 polymer ?
#
loop_
_entity_poly.entity_id
_entity_poly.type
_entity_poly.pdbx_seq_one_letter_code
_entity_poly.pdbx_strand_id
1 'polypeptide(L)'
;MIRDEYRTDFPMVMDSAVVSVRGEFNPETSALWNGWVSANVALHNGADFDFAFWRLLVGGQLEVTSFDHQTELGGPPIDVIAELSAALTGRICRRAELDVATGDLKLVFDDGVELQGLRLRRLYEDWEARSVGGMSYWSNMIREK
;
A
#
# COMPACT_ATOMS: atom_id res chain seq x y z
N MET A 1 17.28 -25.89 -0.70
CA MET A 1 16.11 -26.73 -1.04
C MET A 1 14.94 -26.17 -0.25
N ILE A 2 14.26 -25.16 -0.80
CA ILE A 2 13.07 -24.56 -0.17
C ILE A 2 11.92 -25.50 -0.54
N ARG A 3 11.21 -26.02 0.47
CA ARG A 3 10.11 -26.96 0.28
C ARG A 3 8.97 -26.26 -0.47
N ASP A 4 8.49 -26.89 -1.54
CA ASP A 4 7.34 -26.50 -2.38
C ASP A 4 5.98 -26.55 -1.63
N GLU A 5 6.00 -26.66 -0.30
CA GLU A 5 4.85 -27.00 0.55
C GLU A 5 4.04 -25.77 1.00
N TYR A 6 4.40 -24.55 0.57
CA TYR A 6 3.67 -23.31 0.89
C TYR A 6 2.94 -22.70 -0.30
N ARG A 7 2.58 -23.51 -1.31
CA ARG A 7 1.43 -23.16 -2.16
C ARG A 7 0.17 -23.33 -1.34
N THR A 8 -0.16 -22.32 -0.54
CA THR A 8 -1.55 -22.13 -0.15
C THR A 8 -2.28 -21.70 -1.42
N ASP A 9 -2.76 -22.68 -2.17
CA ASP A 9 -3.85 -22.48 -3.10
C ASP A 9 -5.00 -21.95 -2.26
N PHE A 10 -5.12 -20.62 -2.14
CA PHE A 10 -6.34 -19.96 -1.72
C PHE A 10 -7.09 -19.62 -3.02
N PRO A 11 -7.81 -20.56 -3.67
CA PRO A 11 -8.85 -20.17 -4.60
C PRO A 11 -10.02 -19.67 -3.75
N MET A 12 -9.86 -18.51 -3.14
CA MET A 12 -11.01 -17.76 -2.68
C MET A 12 -11.69 -17.29 -3.97
N VAL A 13 -12.78 -17.97 -4.33
CA VAL A 13 -13.69 -17.50 -5.38
C VAL A 13 -14.32 -16.23 -4.82
N MET A 14 -13.75 -15.07 -5.15
CA MET A 14 -14.25 -13.77 -4.71
C MET A 14 -15.32 -13.30 -5.70
N ASP A 15 -16.55 -13.19 -5.21
CA ASP A 15 -17.68 -12.53 -5.89
C ASP A 15 -17.55 -10.99 -5.76
N SER A 16 -18.46 -10.24 -6.37
CA SER A 16 -18.51 -8.77 -6.34
C SER A 16 -18.22 -8.18 -4.95
N ALA A 17 -17.03 -7.60 -4.78
CA ALA A 17 -16.70 -6.87 -3.57
C ALA A 17 -17.24 -5.44 -3.64
N VAL A 18 -17.63 -4.87 -2.51
CA VAL A 18 -17.70 -3.42 -2.33
C VAL A 18 -16.61 -3.09 -1.35
N VAL A 19 -15.64 -2.32 -1.81
CA VAL A 19 -14.56 -1.79 -0.99
C VAL A 19 -15.08 -0.60 -0.23
N SER A 20 -14.88 -0.61 1.09
CA SER A 20 -14.86 0.62 1.88
C SER A 20 -13.43 0.87 2.33
N VAL A 21 -12.98 2.12 2.19
CA VAL A 21 -11.63 2.57 2.56
C VAL A 21 -11.75 3.40 3.82
N ARG A 22 -10.91 3.12 4.81
CA ARG A 22 -10.70 3.99 5.97
C ARG A 22 -9.23 4.33 6.09
N GLY A 23 -8.94 5.63 6.19
CA GLY A 23 -7.61 6.13 6.47
C GLY A 23 -7.43 6.43 7.94
N GLU A 24 -6.39 5.88 8.56
CA GLU A 24 -5.89 6.38 9.84
C GLU A 24 -4.56 7.09 9.60
N PHE A 25 -4.53 8.38 9.93
CA PHE A 25 -3.30 9.16 9.93
C PHE A 25 -2.58 8.93 11.26
N ASN A 26 -1.33 8.49 11.20
CA ASN A 26 -0.51 8.29 12.39
C ASN A 26 0.55 9.40 12.54
N PRO A 27 0.29 10.45 13.36
CA PRO A 27 1.26 11.53 13.59
C PRO A 27 2.39 11.13 14.54
N GLU A 28 2.17 10.16 15.43
CA GLU A 28 3.10 9.85 16.54
C GLU A 28 4.34 9.07 16.09
N THR A 29 4.23 8.36 14.97
CA THR A 29 5.31 7.54 14.41
C THR A 29 6.24 8.31 13.47
N SER A 30 6.02 9.61 13.28
CA SER A 30 6.70 10.39 12.25
C SER A 30 7.00 11.83 12.68
N ALA A 31 8.14 12.02 13.36
CA ALA A 31 8.86 13.29 13.28
C ALA A 31 9.68 13.42 11.97
N LEU A 32 9.71 12.37 11.13
CA LEU A 32 10.60 12.26 9.97
C LEU A 32 9.90 12.12 8.60
N TRP A 33 8.57 11.93 8.55
CA TRP A 33 7.86 11.46 7.33
C TRP A 33 6.61 12.22 6.92
N ASN A 34 6.19 13.23 7.68
CA ASN A 34 4.85 13.81 7.54
C ASN A 34 3.69 12.80 7.71
N GLY A 35 3.96 11.59 8.23
CA GLY A 35 2.99 10.52 8.50
C GLY A 35 2.77 9.55 7.33
N TRP A 36 1.97 8.50 7.56
CA TRP A 36 1.41 7.65 6.51
C TRP A 36 -0.07 7.41 6.81
N VAL A 37 -0.79 6.97 5.78
CA VAL A 37 -2.20 6.60 5.88
C VAL A 37 -2.33 5.09 5.75
N SER A 38 -2.83 4.43 6.79
CA SER A 38 -3.25 3.02 6.67
C SER A 38 -4.53 2.91 5.84
N ALA A 39 -4.77 1.75 5.25
CA ALA A 39 -6.01 1.46 4.54
C ALA A 39 -6.64 0.18 5.08
N ASN A 40 -7.90 0.27 5.51
CA ASN A 40 -8.76 -0.89 5.70
C ASN A 40 -9.57 -1.12 4.42
N VAL A 41 -9.62 -2.37 3.92
CA VAL A 41 -10.42 -2.79 2.77
C VAL A 41 -11.31 -3.96 3.18
N ALA A 42 -12.57 -3.66 3.42
CA ALA A 42 -13.61 -4.67 3.62
C ALA A 42 -14.19 -5.11 2.27
N LEU A 43 -14.44 -6.41 2.11
CA LEU A 43 -15.14 -7.00 0.96
C LEU A 43 -16.54 -7.49 1.38
N HIS A 44 -17.46 -7.60 0.42
CA HIS A 44 -18.85 -8.02 0.68
C HIS A 44 -18.99 -9.44 1.26
N ASN A 45 -18.03 -10.32 0.97
CA ASN A 45 -18.01 -11.68 1.51
C ASN A 45 -17.56 -11.72 2.99
N GLY A 46 -17.33 -10.57 3.63
CA GLY A 46 -16.91 -10.44 5.01
C GLY A 46 -15.40 -10.53 5.23
N ALA A 47 -14.59 -10.69 4.17
CA ALA A 47 -13.15 -10.57 4.28
C ALA A 47 -12.76 -9.10 4.56
N ASP A 48 -11.78 -8.91 5.44
CA ASP A 48 -11.29 -7.60 5.82
C ASP A 48 -9.76 -7.58 5.80
N PHE A 49 -9.18 -6.51 5.27
CA PHE A 49 -7.76 -6.38 5.03
C PHE A 49 -7.24 -5.04 5.54
N ASP A 50 -6.35 -5.10 6.53
CA ASP A 50 -5.67 -3.92 7.05
C ASP A 50 -4.26 -3.80 6.45
N PHE A 51 -4.02 -2.67 5.79
CA PHE A 51 -2.75 -2.34 5.17
C PHE A 51 -2.14 -1.10 5.83
N ALA A 52 -1.10 -1.30 6.64
CA ALA A 52 -0.33 -0.17 7.17
C ALA A 52 0.46 0.54 6.06
N PHE A 53 1.07 -0.23 5.17
CA PHE A 53 1.84 0.26 4.03
C PHE A 53 1.31 -0.35 2.76
N TRP A 54 1.01 0.50 1.79
CA TRP A 54 0.37 0.06 0.56
C TRP A 54 0.75 0.94 -0.62
N ARG A 55 0.50 0.40 -1.81
CA ARG A 55 0.53 1.13 -3.06
C ARG A 55 -0.64 0.73 -3.95
N LEU A 56 -1.18 1.71 -4.66
CA LEU A 56 -2.19 1.54 -5.68
C LEU A 56 -1.51 1.53 -7.05
N LEU A 57 -1.83 0.53 -7.86
CA LEU A 57 -1.42 0.47 -9.25
C LEU A 57 -2.65 0.51 -10.17
N VAL A 58 -2.56 1.27 -11.26
CA VAL A 58 -3.59 1.35 -12.29
C VAL A 58 -2.93 0.99 -13.62
N GLY A 59 -3.39 -0.10 -14.25
CA GLY A 59 -2.76 -0.58 -15.50
C GLY A 59 -1.29 -0.94 -15.34
N GLY A 60 -0.87 -1.38 -14.15
CA GLY A 60 0.51 -1.71 -13.81
C GLY A 60 1.43 -0.52 -13.51
N GLN A 61 0.91 0.72 -13.54
CA GLN A 61 1.66 1.92 -13.16
C GLN A 61 1.35 2.31 -11.72
N LEU A 62 2.37 2.74 -10.98
CA LEU A 62 2.21 3.27 -9.62
C LEU A 62 1.45 4.60 -9.67
N GLU A 63 0.28 4.64 -9.03
CA GLU A 63 -0.57 5.85 -8.98
C GLU A 63 -0.34 6.62 -7.69
N VAL A 64 -0.50 5.94 -6.54
CA VAL A 64 -0.40 6.56 -5.21
C VAL A 64 0.01 5.53 -4.15
N THR A 65 0.64 6.00 -3.08
CA THR A 65 1.11 5.20 -1.95
C THR A 65 0.56 5.72 -0.62
N SER A 66 0.71 4.90 0.43
CA SER A 66 0.41 5.30 1.81
C SER A 66 1.18 6.52 2.30
N PHE A 67 2.25 6.93 1.62
CA PHE A 67 3.13 8.03 2.03
C PHE A 67 2.83 9.36 1.33
N ASP A 68 2.01 9.36 0.27
CA ASP A 68 1.83 10.58 -0.53
C ASP A 68 0.86 11.59 0.12
N HIS A 69 0.21 11.22 1.24
CA HIS A 69 -0.80 12.04 1.90
C HIS A 69 -0.25 13.38 2.34
N GLN A 70 -0.83 14.45 1.79
CA GLN A 70 -0.46 15.83 2.07
C GLN A 70 1.04 16.14 1.86
N THR A 71 1.74 15.33 1.08
CA THR A 71 3.14 15.60 0.75
C THR A 71 3.23 16.60 -0.40
N GLU A 72 4.13 17.57 -0.27
CA GLU A 72 4.36 18.63 -1.28
C GLU A 72 5.57 18.31 -2.17
N LEU A 73 5.82 17.04 -2.51
CA LEU A 73 6.97 16.64 -3.33
C LEU A 73 6.79 17.04 -4.81
N GLY A 74 6.82 18.35 -5.09
CA GLY A 74 6.79 18.92 -6.43
C GLY A 74 5.39 19.10 -7.03
N GLY A 75 4.33 18.86 -6.27
CA GLY A 75 2.93 19.03 -6.68
C GLY A 75 2.03 19.50 -5.54
N PRO A 76 0.74 19.80 -5.82
CA PRO A 76 -0.22 20.11 -4.77
C PRO A 76 -0.40 18.90 -3.83
N PRO A 77 -0.67 19.12 -2.53
CA PRO A 77 -0.90 18.04 -1.59
C PRO A 77 -2.08 17.16 -2.04
N ILE A 78 -1.90 15.85 -1.94
CA ILE A 78 -2.89 14.85 -2.36
C ILE A 78 -3.61 14.30 -1.12
N ASP A 79 -4.93 14.15 -1.21
CA ASP A 79 -5.71 13.37 -0.25
C ASP A 79 -5.74 11.90 -0.69
N VAL A 80 -4.73 11.12 -0.29
CA VAL A 80 -4.65 9.70 -0.67
C VAL A 80 -5.84 8.86 -0.22
N ILE A 81 -6.59 9.27 0.81
CA ILE A 81 -7.79 8.56 1.25
C ILE A 81 -8.89 8.75 0.20
N ALA A 82 -9.08 9.98 -0.26
CA ALA A 82 -10.02 10.30 -1.32
C ALA A 82 -9.63 9.59 -2.63
N GLU A 83 -8.35 9.63 -3.01
CA GLU A 83 -7.86 8.95 -4.22
C GLU A 83 -8.08 7.44 -4.15
N LEU A 84 -7.68 6.80 -3.03
CA LEU A 84 -7.87 5.37 -2.84
C LEU A 84 -9.35 4.99 -2.81
N SER A 85 -10.18 5.79 -2.15
CA SER A 85 -11.64 5.59 -2.11
C SER A 85 -12.25 5.70 -3.50
N ALA A 86 -11.90 6.73 -4.27
CA ALA A 86 -12.37 6.92 -5.63
C ALA A 86 -11.92 5.78 -6.55
N ALA A 87 -10.69 5.30 -6.35
CA ALA A 87 -10.14 4.20 -7.13
C ALA A 87 -10.82 2.87 -6.82
N LEU A 88 -11.24 2.59 -5.58
CA LEU A 88 -11.70 1.25 -5.18
C LEU A 88 -13.20 1.12 -4.90
N THR A 89 -13.90 2.21 -4.58
CA THR A 89 -15.33 2.14 -4.21
C THR A 89 -16.17 1.61 -5.36
N GLY A 90 -16.97 0.59 -5.09
CA GLY A 90 -17.84 -0.05 -6.08
C GLY A 90 -17.13 -1.00 -7.05
N ARG A 91 -15.80 -1.15 -6.95
CA ARG A 91 -15.03 -2.12 -7.74
C ARG A 91 -15.08 -3.52 -7.16
N ILE A 92 -15.07 -4.50 -8.06
CA ILE A 92 -15.08 -5.91 -7.70
C ILE A 92 -13.65 -6.42 -7.56
N CYS A 93 -13.26 -6.79 -6.34
CA CYS A 93 -12.04 -7.55 -6.10
C CYS A 93 -12.20 -8.95 -6.71
N ARG A 94 -11.47 -9.23 -7.80
CA ARG A 94 -11.51 -10.52 -8.51
C ARG A 94 -10.60 -11.55 -7.86
N ARG A 95 -9.51 -11.10 -7.25
CA ARG A 95 -8.47 -11.98 -6.73
C ARG A 95 -7.71 -11.34 -5.59
N ALA A 96 -7.41 -12.11 -4.56
CA ALA A 96 -6.42 -11.78 -3.56
C ALA A 96 -5.26 -12.77 -3.68
N GLU A 97 -4.03 -12.28 -3.81
CA GLU A 97 -2.84 -13.11 -3.99
C GLU A 97 -1.74 -12.72 -3.02
N LEU A 98 -1.13 -13.72 -2.39
CA LEU A 98 0.14 -13.53 -1.71
C LEU A 98 1.27 -13.69 -2.73
N ASP A 99 2.03 -12.63 -2.96
CA ASP A 99 3.29 -12.73 -3.68
C ASP A 99 4.28 -13.50 -2.80
N VAL A 100 4.59 -14.75 -3.17
CA VAL A 100 5.46 -15.61 -2.35
C VAL A 100 6.91 -15.13 -2.33
N ALA A 101 7.34 -14.34 -3.32
CA ALA A 101 8.71 -13.85 -3.40
C ALA A 101 8.93 -12.65 -2.46
N THR A 102 8.00 -11.70 -2.42
CA THR A 102 8.11 -10.49 -1.58
C THR A 102 7.37 -10.65 -0.25
N GLY A 103 6.33 -11.47 -0.23
CA GLY A 103 5.39 -11.61 0.85
C GLY A 103 4.26 -10.57 0.84
N ASP A 104 4.16 -9.75 -0.21
CA ASP A 104 3.12 -8.73 -0.37
C ASP A 104 1.77 -9.37 -0.63
N LEU A 105 0.70 -8.78 -0.09
CA LEU A 105 -0.67 -9.17 -0.41
C LEU A 105 -1.21 -8.26 -1.51
N LYS A 106 -1.68 -8.82 -2.62
CA LYS A 106 -2.22 -8.10 -3.77
C LYS A 106 -3.71 -8.34 -3.87
N LEU A 107 -4.50 -7.28 -3.88
CA LEU A 107 -5.91 -7.31 -4.25
C LEU A 107 -6.02 -6.80 -5.69
N VAL A 108 -6.53 -7.64 -6.59
CA VAL A 108 -6.71 -7.33 -8.01
C VAL A 108 -8.19 -7.10 -8.27
N PHE A 109 -8.51 -5.91 -8.78
CA PHE A 109 -9.87 -5.45 -9.05
C PHE A 109 -10.23 -5.63 -10.53
N ASP A 110 -11.51 -5.44 -10.85
CA ASP A 110 -11.92 -5.24 -12.23
C ASP A 110 -11.21 -4.03 -12.86
N ASP A 111 -10.93 -4.15 -14.16
CA ASP A 111 -10.23 -3.17 -14.99
C ASP A 111 -8.74 -2.95 -14.68
N GLY A 112 -8.08 -3.93 -14.04
CA GLY A 112 -6.62 -3.94 -13.90
C GLY A 112 -6.07 -2.96 -12.85
N VAL A 113 -6.92 -2.55 -11.90
CA VAL A 113 -6.49 -1.85 -10.69
C VAL A 113 -6.01 -2.87 -9.66
N GLU A 114 -4.90 -2.56 -8.98
CA GLU A 114 -4.32 -3.40 -7.95
C GLU A 114 -4.02 -2.59 -6.69
N LEU A 115 -4.46 -3.08 -5.53
CA LEU A 115 -3.97 -2.61 -4.24
C LEU A 115 -2.98 -3.63 -3.70
N GLN A 116 -1.76 -3.19 -3.40
CA GLN A 116 -0.72 -4.06 -2.86
C GLN A 116 -0.38 -3.64 -1.44
N GLY A 117 -0.72 -4.49 -0.48
CA GLY A 117 -0.26 -4.43 0.89
C GLY A 117 1.18 -4.90 0.99
N LEU A 118 2.08 -3.98 1.33
CA LEU A 118 3.50 -4.24 1.32
C LEU A 118 3.92 -4.96 2.58
N ARG A 119 4.48 -6.17 2.43
CA ARG A 119 5.11 -6.86 3.54
C ARG A 119 6.56 -6.44 3.59
N LEU A 120 6.77 -5.49 4.49
CA LEU A 120 8.07 -4.92 4.78
C LEU A 120 8.92 -5.88 5.61
N ARG A 121 9.30 -7.03 5.02
CA ARG A 121 10.18 -8.02 5.67
C ARG A 121 11.63 -7.50 5.81
N ARG A 122 11.98 -6.45 5.08
CA ARG A 122 13.32 -5.82 5.02
C ARG A 122 13.26 -4.33 4.63
N LEU A 123 12.41 -3.53 5.28
CA LEU A 123 12.85 -2.13 5.44
C LEU A 123 14.12 -2.23 6.30
N TYR A 124 15.27 -1.65 5.98
CA TYR A 124 15.53 -0.33 5.40
C TYR A 124 16.62 -0.45 4.32
N GLU A 125 16.38 0.04 3.10
CA GLU A 125 17.47 0.55 2.28
C GLU A 125 17.45 2.07 2.43
N ASP A 126 18.51 2.61 3.01
CA ASP A 126 18.73 4.05 3.14
C ASP A 126 19.14 4.58 1.77
N TRP A 127 18.25 5.28 1.08
CA TRP A 127 18.63 6.14 -0.03
C TRP A 127 18.54 7.59 0.41
N GLU A 128 19.55 8.37 0.03
CA GLU A 128 19.65 9.80 0.28
C GLU A 128 19.56 10.51 -1.08
N ALA A 129 18.55 11.33 -1.28
CA ALA A 129 18.48 12.24 -2.41
C ALA A 129 18.89 13.64 -1.96
N ARG A 130 19.94 14.20 -2.56
CA ARG A 130 20.38 15.57 -2.31
C ARG A 130 19.97 16.49 -3.45
N SER A 131 19.26 17.57 -3.14
CA SER A 131 19.02 18.64 -4.09
C SER A 131 20.29 19.49 -4.27
N VAL A 132 20.43 20.14 -5.43
CA VAL A 132 21.54 21.07 -5.72
C VAL A 132 21.57 22.26 -4.73
N GLY A 133 20.46 22.51 -4.02
CA GLY A 133 20.35 23.50 -2.94
C GLY A 133 20.66 22.98 -1.54
N GLY A 134 21.12 21.73 -1.37
CA GLY A 134 21.54 21.16 -0.09
C GLY A 134 20.43 20.52 0.75
N MET A 135 19.19 20.45 0.27
CA MET A 135 18.13 19.69 0.94
C MET A 135 18.36 18.20 0.71
N SER A 136 18.33 17.41 1.79
CA SER A 136 18.50 15.96 1.74
C SER A 136 17.21 15.28 2.16
N TYR A 137 16.75 14.33 1.34
CA TYR A 137 15.61 13.46 1.61
C TYR A 137 16.15 12.06 1.89
N TRP A 138 15.68 11.45 2.96
CA TRP A 138 16.16 10.17 3.44
C TRP A 138 15.03 9.15 3.41
N SER A 139 15.28 7.96 2.88
CA SER A 139 14.40 6.83 3.17
C SER A 139 14.84 6.13 4.47
N ASN A 140 14.30 6.63 5.57
CA ASN A 140 14.21 5.96 6.86
C ASN A 140 15.49 5.89 7.74
N MET A 141 15.40 6.21 9.06
CA MET A 141 16.29 5.64 10.10
C MET A 141 15.54 5.04 11.31
N ILE A 142 15.81 3.77 11.67
CA ILE A 142 15.72 3.26 13.05
C ILE A 142 17.17 3.00 13.50
N ARG A 143 17.61 3.71 14.54
CA ARG A 143 18.82 3.33 15.28
C ARG A 143 18.45 2.26 16.30
N GLU A 144 19.03 1.07 16.16
CA GLU A 144 19.13 0.16 17.30
C GLU A 144 20.19 0.69 18.27
N LYS A 145 19.91 0.54 19.58
CA LYS A 145 20.83 0.86 20.68
C LYS A 145 21.78 -0.29 20.94
#